data_AF-A0A7J3LM05-F1
#
_entry.id   AF-A0A7J3LM05-F1
#
_cell.length_a   1.000
_cell.length_b   1.000
_cell.length_c   1.000
_cell.angle_alpha   90.00
_cell.angle_beta   90.00
_cell.angle_gamma   90.00
#
_symmetry.space_group_name_H-M   'P 1'
#
loop_
_entity.id
_entity.type
_entity.pdbx_description
1 polymer ?
#
loop_
_entity_poly.entity_id
_entity_poly.type
_entity_poly.pdbx_seq_one_letter_code
_entity_poly.pdbx_strand_id
1 'polypeptide(L)'
;MNSRLNRHRTVWIAVVIAEMLLVLYYAAPILLRTPSPFLIIQSDSMLPVIRPGDILLIQGINPQENLDGKVIAYYNPSQGRIIVHRVINDKGDTLIMKGDNNDEEDFFEPGRRFVLGKVRAVLR
;
A
#
# COMPACT_ATOMS: atom_id res chain seq x y z
N MET A 1 -41.35 -24.75 -8.05
CA MET A 1 -41.69 -23.36 -7.66
C MET A 1 -40.58 -22.63 -6.90
N ASN A 2 -39.59 -23.33 -6.31
CA ASN A 2 -38.53 -22.71 -5.48
C ASN A 2 -37.36 -22.06 -6.26
N SER A 3 -37.17 -22.39 -7.54
CA SER A 3 -36.01 -21.91 -8.32
C SER A 3 -36.08 -20.41 -8.67
N ARG A 4 -37.27 -19.86 -8.90
CA ARG A 4 -37.45 -18.43 -9.23
C ARG A 4 -37.18 -17.53 -8.01
N LEU A 5 -37.72 -17.90 -6.84
CA LEU A 5 -37.52 -17.15 -5.60
C LEU A 5 -36.04 -17.13 -5.17
N ASN A 6 -35.34 -18.26 -5.35
CA ASN A 6 -33.90 -18.35 -5.07
C ASN A 6 -33.08 -17.48 -6.02
N ARG A 7 -33.45 -17.41 -7.31
CA ARG A 7 -32.77 -16.55 -8.29
C ARG A 7 -32.85 -15.07 -7.92
N HIS A 8 -34.02 -14.57 -7.51
CA HIS A 8 -34.17 -13.18 -7.08
C HIS A 8 -33.34 -12.87 -5.83
N ARG A 9 -33.30 -13.80 -4.86
CA ARG A 9 -32.46 -13.65 -3.65
C ARG A 9 -30.97 -13.62 -3.99
N THR A 10 -30.50 -14.51 -4.86
CA THR A 10 -29.09 -14.52 -5.31
C THR A 10 -28.72 -13.22 -6.01
N VAL A 11 -29.58 -12.70 -6.89
CA VAL A 11 -29.35 -11.43 -7.58
C VAL A 11 -29.26 -10.28 -6.58
N TRP A 12 -30.19 -10.19 -5.61
CA TRP A 12 -30.14 -9.15 -4.58
C TRP A 12 -28.88 -9.22 -3.72
N ILE A 13 -28.46 -10.42 -3.31
CA ILE A 13 -27.21 -10.60 -2.56
C ILE A 13 -26.00 -10.13 -3.39
N ALA A 14 -25.95 -10.48 -4.67
CA ALA A 14 -24.87 -10.05 -5.56
C ALA A 14 -24.84 -8.52 -5.72
N VAL A 15 -26.00 -7.88 -5.83
CA VAL A 15 -26.11 -6.41 -5.91
C VAL A 15 -25.58 -5.76 -4.63
N VAL A 16 -26.01 -6.22 -3.45
CA VAL A 16 -25.54 -5.67 -2.17
C VAL A 16 -24.04 -5.85 -2.00
N ILE A 17 -23.48 -7.00 -2.39
CA ILE A 17 -22.02 -7.22 -2.35
C ILE A 17 -21.31 -6.25 -3.30
N ALA A 18 -21.81 -6.08 -4.53
CA ALA A 18 -21.21 -5.17 -5.50
C ALA A 18 -21.23 -3.72 -5.02
N GLU A 19 -22.35 -3.26 -4.43
CA GLU A 19 -22.46 -1.93 -3.83
C GLU A 19 -21.49 -1.75 -2.67
N MET A 20 -21.38 -2.75 -1.78
CA MET A 20 -20.44 -2.71 -0.67
C MET A 20 -18.98 -2.64 -1.15
N LEU A 21 -18.62 -3.42 -2.17
CA LEU A 21 -17.28 -3.38 -2.78
C LEU A 21 -17.01 -2.02 -3.44
N LEU A 22 -18.01 -1.42 -4.09
CA LEU A 22 -17.90 -0.10 -4.68
C LEU A 22 -17.67 0.99 -3.62
N VAL A 23 -18.43 0.94 -2.52
CA VAL A 23 -18.24 1.85 -1.38
C VAL A 23 -16.84 1.67 -0.80
N LEU A 24 -16.39 0.44 -0.59
CA LEU A 24 -15.04 0.17 -0.08
C LEU A 24 -13.96 0.71 -1.02
N TYR A 25 -14.12 0.52 -2.33
CA TYR A 25 -13.18 0.99 -3.35
C TYR A 25 -12.97 2.51 -3.31
N TYR A 26 -14.04 3.28 -3.15
CA TYR A 26 -13.94 4.75 -3.07
C TYR A 26 -13.61 5.27 -1.67
N ALA A 27 -14.09 4.60 -0.61
CA ALA A 27 -13.87 5.04 0.77
C ALA A 27 -12.44 4.76 1.24
N ALA A 28 -11.84 3.64 0.85
CA ALA A 28 -10.52 3.24 1.36
C ALA A 28 -9.41 4.28 1.08
N PRO A 29 -9.25 4.82 -0.15
CA PRO A 29 -8.24 5.86 -0.42
C PRO A 29 -8.44 7.13 0.42
N ILE A 30 -9.70 7.51 0.68
CA ILE A 30 -10.06 8.71 1.46
C ILE A 30 -9.72 8.50 2.94
N LEU A 31 -10.19 7.38 3.52
CA LEU A 31 -9.98 7.07 4.94
C LEU A 31 -8.49 6.85 5.26
N LEU A 32 -7.79 6.14 4.38
CA LEU A 32 -6.37 5.85 4.54
C LEU A 32 -5.47 6.96 3.99
N ARG A 33 -6.03 8.04 3.44
CA ARG A 33 -5.30 9.21 2.91
C ARG A 33 -4.18 8.84 1.94
N THR A 34 -4.41 7.86 1.08
CA THR A 34 -3.43 7.38 0.11
C THR A 34 -4.14 6.96 -1.18
N PRO A 35 -3.57 7.22 -2.37
CA PRO A 35 -4.15 6.75 -3.63
C PRO A 35 -4.07 5.23 -3.80
N SER A 36 -3.19 4.55 -3.06
CA SER A 36 -2.94 3.10 -3.19
C SER A 36 -2.97 2.43 -1.82
N PRO A 37 -4.16 2.26 -1.23
CA PRO A 37 -4.32 1.70 0.12
C PRO A 37 -3.93 0.24 0.25
N PHE A 38 -3.92 -0.50 -0.86
CA PHE A 38 -3.52 -1.90 -0.92
C PHE A 38 -2.43 -2.09 -1.96
N LEU A 39 -1.33 -2.73 -1.59
CA LEU A 39 -0.23 -3.08 -2.49
C LEU A 39 0.14 -4.55 -2.33
N ILE A 40 0.40 -5.24 -3.43
CA ILE A 40 0.88 -6.64 -3.43
C ILE A 40 2.38 -6.62 -3.67
N ILE A 41 3.13 -7.33 -2.82
CA ILE A 41 4.59 -7.37 -2.89
C ILE A 41 5.03 -8.43 -3.90
N GLN A 42 5.97 -8.04 -4.76
CA GLN A 42 6.45 -8.88 -5.86
C GLN A 42 7.92 -9.27 -5.72
N SER A 43 8.70 -8.55 -4.90
CA SER A 43 10.14 -8.77 -4.72
C SER A 43 10.48 -9.29 -3.32
N ASP A 44 11.69 -9.81 -3.20
CA ASP A 44 12.31 -10.29 -1.96
C ASP A 44 13.16 -9.23 -1.25
N SER A 45 13.22 -8.01 -1.77
CA SER A 45 14.02 -6.90 -1.21
C SER A 45 13.65 -6.52 0.23
N MET A 46 12.46 -6.93 0.70
CA MET A 46 11.99 -6.69 2.06
C MET A 46 12.01 -7.94 2.95
N LEU A 47 12.64 -9.04 2.50
CA LEU A 47 12.87 -10.19 3.36
C LEU A 47 13.76 -9.82 4.55
N PRO A 48 13.61 -10.53 5.70
CA PRO A 48 12.60 -11.55 5.98
C PRO A 48 11.24 -10.95 6.42
N VAL A 49 11.13 -9.63 6.54
CA VAL A 49 10.02 -8.92 7.19
C VAL A 49 8.76 -8.96 6.34
N ILE A 50 8.88 -8.74 5.03
CA ILE A 50 7.78 -8.75 4.06
C ILE A 50 8.16 -9.67 2.91
N ARG A 51 7.24 -10.54 2.50
CA ARG A 51 7.48 -11.59 1.52
C ARG A 51 6.75 -11.31 0.20
N PRO A 52 7.24 -11.82 -0.93
CA PRO A 52 6.45 -11.88 -2.16
C PRO A 52 5.09 -12.54 -1.89
N GLY A 53 4.02 -11.90 -2.38
CA GLY A 53 2.63 -12.33 -2.15
C GLY A 53 1.94 -11.66 -0.97
N ASP A 54 2.68 -11.05 -0.03
CA ASP A 54 2.08 -10.30 1.07
C ASP A 54 1.28 -9.10 0.53
N ILE A 55 0.12 -8.83 1.15
CA ILE A 55 -0.71 -7.65 0.86
C ILE A 55 -0.46 -6.61 1.95
N LEU A 56 -0.05 -5.42 1.54
CA LEU A 56 0.23 -4.31 2.43
C LEU A 56 -0.97 -3.38 2.54
N LEU A 57 -1.32 -3.02 3.77
CA LEU A 57 -2.22 -1.91 4.05
C LEU A 57 -1.40 -0.63 4.20
N ILE A 58 -1.59 0.31 3.29
CA ILE A 58 -0.86 1.58 3.23
C ILE A 58 -1.72 2.69 3.84
N GLN A 59 -1.09 3.52 4.66
CA GLN A 59 -1.68 4.71 5.28
C GLN A 59 -0.87 5.94 4.89
N GLY A 60 -1.53 6.99 4.43
CA GLY A 60 -0.91 8.29 4.17
C GLY A 60 -0.14 8.83 5.37
N ILE A 61 0.92 9.58 5.10
CA ILE A 61 1.78 10.17 6.11
C ILE A 61 1.34 11.60 6.43
N ASN A 62 1.62 12.06 7.66
CA ASN A 62 1.55 13.49 7.94
C ASN A 62 2.84 14.16 7.45
N PRO A 63 2.79 15.38 6.88
CA PRO A 63 4.00 16.02 6.32
C PRO A 63 5.14 16.28 7.31
N GLN A 64 4.81 16.39 8.61
CA GLN A 64 5.77 16.66 9.68
C GLN A 64 6.12 15.40 10.50
N GLU A 65 5.64 14.23 10.08
CA GLU A 65 5.92 12.97 10.75
C GLU A 65 7.37 12.55 10.48
N ASN A 66 8.16 12.28 11.53
CA ASN A 66 9.46 11.61 11.37
C ASN A 66 9.24 10.20 10.82
N LEU A 67 9.87 9.86 9.69
CA LEU A 67 9.73 8.56 9.04
C LEU A 67 10.85 7.56 9.33
N ASP A 68 11.86 7.91 10.13
CA ASP A 68 12.98 7.02 10.49
C ASP A 68 12.51 5.62 10.92
N GLY A 69 13.10 4.60 10.31
CA GLY A 69 12.83 3.19 10.58
C GLY A 69 11.49 2.67 10.03
N LYS A 70 10.64 3.52 9.45
CA LYS A 70 9.34 3.10 8.90
C LYS A 70 9.50 2.49 7.51
N VAL A 71 8.66 1.50 7.21
CA VAL A 71 8.51 0.98 5.86
C VAL A 71 7.47 1.83 5.13
N ILE A 72 7.82 2.36 3.96
CA ILE A 72 6.96 3.23 3.18
C ILE A 72 6.88 2.77 1.73
N ALA A 73 5.75 3.06 1.10
CA ALA A 73 5.57 2.96 -0.35
C ALA A 73 5.77 4.34 -0.98
N TYR A 74 6.62 4.42 -1.99
CA TYR A 74 6.86 5.65 -2.75
C TYR A 74 6.95 5.38 -4.25
N TYR A 75 6.61 6.37 -5.06
CA TYR A 75 6.76 6.29 -6.51
C TYR A 75 8.18 6.71 -6.91
N ASN A 76 8.89 5.83 -7.61
CA ASN A 76 10.18 6.16 -8.19
C ASN A 76 10.00 6.55 -9.68
N PRO A 77 10.14 7.84 -10.04
CA PRO A 77 9.95 8.29 -11.41
C PRO A 77 11.04 7.80 -12.37
N SER A 78 12.26 7.49 -11.89
CA SER A 78 13.32 6.98 -12.76
C SER A 78 13.08 5.52 -13.19
N GLN A 79 12.37 4.76 -12.36
CA GLN A 79 11.99 3.37 -12.66
C GLN A 79 10.53 3.21 -13.12
N GLY A 80 9.72 4.27 -13.03
CA GLY A 80 8.31 4.25 -13.43
C GLY A 80 7.43 3.33 -12.59
N ARG A 81 7.80 3.04 -11.33
CA ARG A 81 7.11 2.06 -10.48
C ARG A 81 7.07 2.46 -9.01
N ILE A 82 6.18 1.82 -8.26
CA ILE A 82 6.10 1.93 -6.81
C ILE A 82 7.14 1.00 -6.18
N ILE A 83 7.88 1.52 -5.21
CA ILE A 83 8.87 0.80 -4.41
C ILE A 83 8.43 0.84 -2.95
N VAL A 84 8.62 -0.27 -2.24
CA VAL A 84 8.32 -0.39 -0.81
C VAL A 84 9.59 -0.76 -0.07
N HIS A 85 10.19 0.18 0.65
CA HIS A 85 11.44 -0.01 1.37
C HIS A 85 11.41 0.70 2.74
N ARG A 86 12.43 0.48 3.57
CA ARG A 86 12.57 1.11 4.89
C ARG A 86 13.32 2.43 4.78
N VAL A 87 12.83 3.44 5.51
CA VAL A 87 13.54 4.70 5.70
C VAL A 87 14.69 4.46 6.68
N ILE A 88 15.91 4.65 6.22
CA ILE A 88 17.12 4.58 7.05
C ILE A 88 17.41 5.93 7.69
N ASN A 89 17.09 7.02 6.98
CA ASN A 89 17.26 8.38 7.47
C ASN A 89 16.26 9.36 6.81
N ASP A 90 15.50 10.08 7.61
CA ASP A 90 14.65 11.20 7.21
C ASP A 90 15.43 12.52 7.32
N LYS A 91 15.91 13.03 6.17
CA LYS A 91 16.65 14.30 6.09
C LYS A 91 15.73 15.53 6.15
N GLY A 92 14.43 15.36 6.36
CA GLY A 92 13.42 16.40 6.29
C GLY A 92 12.89 16.62 4.86
N ASP A 93 13.77 16.89 3.90
CA ASP A 93 13.37 17.14 2.51
C ASP A 93 13.33 15.88 1.65
N THR A 94 14.27 14.96 1.89
CA THR A 94 14.40 13.67 1.20
C THR A 94 14.58 12.54 2.20
N LEU A 95 14.35 11.32 1.72
CA LEU A 95 14.44 10.09 2.52
C LEU A 95 15.52 9.19 1.95
N ILE A 96 16.44 8.73 2.79
CA ILE A 96 17.32 7.61 2.44
C ILE A 96 16.52 6.33 2.64
N MET A 97 16.40 5.55 1.57
CA MET A 97 15.60 4.34 1.51
C MET A 97 16.50 3.12 1.31
N LYS A 98 16.11 1.98 1.89
CA LYS A 98 16.80 0.71 1.68
C LYS A 98 15.85 -0.46 1.89
N GLY A 99 15.93 -1.45 1.01
CA GLY A 99 15.28 -2.74 1.23
C GLY A 99 15.91 -3.49 2.41
N ASP A 100 15.09 -4.11 3.25
CA ASP A 100 15.56 -4.85 4.44
C ASP A 100 16.55 -5.97 4.06
N ASN A 101 16.41 -6.56 2.86
CA ASN A 101 17.26 -7.61 2.31
C ASN A 101 18.32 -7.11 1.32
N ASN A 102 18.41 -5.80 1.07
CA ASN A 102 19.40 -5.24 0.16
C ASN A 102 20.71 -4.97 0.93
N ASP A 103 21.86 -5.02 0.26
CA ASP A 103 23.14 -4.61 0.88
C ASP A 103 23.35 -3.10 0.79
N GLU A 104 22.86 -2.49 -0.29
CA GLU A 104 23.03 -1.07 -0.59
C GLU A 104 21.75 -0.26 -0.35
N GLU A 105 21.92 1.04 -0.14
CA GLU A 105 20.82 2.01 -0.14
C GLU A 105 20.27 2.22 -1.55
N ASP A 106 19.02 2.67 -1.64
CA ASP A 106 18.42 3.01 -2.92
C ASP A 106 19.08 4.26 -3.50
N PHE A 107 19.48 4.21 -4.78
CA PHE A 107 20.06 5.37 -5.47
C PHE A 107 19.14 6.60 -5.53
N PHE A 108 17.82 6.40 -5.43
CA PHE A 108 16.85 7.48 -5.47
C PHE A 108 16.36 7.80 -4.07
N GLU A 109 16.62 9.02 -3.61
CA GLU A 109 16.07 9.56 -2.36
C GLU A 109 14.73 10.28 -2.63
N PRO A 110 13.57 9.65 -2.37
CA PRO A 110 12.29 10.30 -2.60
C PRO A 110 12.09 11.48 -1.65
N GLY A 111 11.68 12.62 -2.20
CA GLY A 111 11.05 13.68 -1.40
C GLY A 111 9.64 13.27 -0.98
N ARG A 112 9.09 13.92 0.07
CA ARG A 112 7.77 13.58 0.65
C ARG A 112 6.61 13.54 -0.36
N ARG A 113 6.69 14.32 -1.44
CA ARG A 113 5.69 14.32 -2.54
C ARG A 113 5.55 12.99 -3.30
N PHE A 114 6.58 12.16 -3.28
CA PHE A 114 6.57 10.85 -3.94
C PHE A 114 6.09 9.74 -3.01
N VAL A 115 5.94 10.02 -1.71
CA VAL A 115 5.49 9.03 -0.73
C VAL A 115 4.00 8.84 -0.84
N LEU A 116 3.58 7.60 -1.10
CA LEU A 116 2.18 7.21 -1.15
C LEU A 116 1.64 6.93 0.25
N GLY A 117 2.49 6.45 1.15
CA GLY A 117 2.14 6.21 2.54
C GLY A 117 3.11 5.25 3.23
N LYS A 118 2.88 5.05 4.53
CA LYS A 118 3.59 4.07 5.36
C LYS A 118 2.81 2.76 5.45
N VAL A 119 3.53 1.65 5.57
CA VAL A 119 2.93 0.34 5.82
C VAL A 119 2.35 0.32 7.23
N ARG A 120 1.04 0.08 7.34
CA ARG A 120 0.33 -0.01 8.62
C ARG A 120 0.11 -1.46 9.06
N ALA A 121 -0.11 -2.35 8.10
CA ALA A 121 -0.28 -3.78 8.35
C ALA A 121 0.22 -4.60 7.15
N VAL A 122 0.57 -5.86 7.43
CA VAL A 122 0.94 -6.88 6.44
C VAL A 122 -0.05 -8.02 6.59
N LEU A 123 -0.75 -8.36 5.50
CA LEU A 123 -1.67 -9.49 5.43
C LEU A 123 -0.97 -10.62 4.69
N ARG A 124 -0.96 -11.81 5.30
CA ARG A 124 -0.31 -13.01 4.81
C ARG A 124 -1.31 -14.15 4.70
#